data_AF-A0A920FY52-F1
#
_entry.id   AF-A0A920FY52-F1
#
_cell.length_a   1.000
_cell.length_b   1.000
_cell.length_c   1.000
_cell.angle_alpha   90.00
_cell.angle_beta   90.00
_cell.angle_gamma   90.00
#
_symmetry.space_group_name_H-M   'P 1'
#
loop_
_entity.id
_entity.type
_entity.pdbx_description
1 polymer ?
#
loop_
_entity_poly.entity_id
_entity_poly.type
_entity_poly.pdbx_seq_one_letter_code
_entity_poly.pdbx_strand_id
1 'polypeptide(L)'
;MEIHFRNISFKNLHPDIYNRINDKIDNTFKNLENSFKELEKITNSFVSKENIQAEIHYRKKAPYSIWKKINKRNSDLNSISDIAAVRILLNQQEIVIRFSE
;
A
#
# COMPACT_ATOMS: atom_id res chain seq x y z
N MET A 1 2.13 -15.55 -3.37
CA MET A 1 2.90 -16.17 -4.47
C MET A 1 2.48 -15.64 -5.84
N GLU A 2 1.19 -15.60 -6.17
CA GLU A 2 0.71 -15.21 -7.50
C GLU A 2 1.07 -13.77 -7.95
N ILE A 3 0.87 -12.76 -7.08
CA ILE A 3 1.14 -11.35 -7.43
C ILE A 3 2.62 -11.12 -7.75
N HIS A 4 3.52 -11.84 -7.08
CA HIS A 4 4.96 -11.70 -7.29
C HIS A 4 5.35 -12.08 -8.73
N PHE A 5 4.94 -13.26 -9.20
CA PHE A 5 5.20 -13.69 -10.56
C PHE A 5 4.55 -12.78 -11.60
N ARG A 6 3.29 -12.37 -11.38
CA ARG A 6 2.61 -11.43 -12.29
C ARG A 6 3.36 -10.09 -12.38
N ASN A 7 3.92 -9.60 -11.28
CA ASN A 7 4.69 -8.36 -11.27
C ASN A 7 6.02 -8.51 -12.03
N ILE A 8 6.70 -9.66 -11.92
CA ILE A 8 7.90 -9.95 -12.70
C ILE A 8 7.57 -10.01 -14.19
N SER A 9 6.55 -10.77 -14.57
CA SER A 9 6.09 -10.85 -15.96
C SER A 9 5.73 -9.47 -16.50
N PHE A 10 5.01 -8.65 -15.72
CA PHE A 10 4.65 -7.29 -16.11
C PHE A 10 5.88 -6.40 -16.34
N LYS A 11 6.88 -6.48 -15.46
CA LYS A 11 8.15 -5.75 -15.61
C LYS A 11 8.86 -6.08 -16.92
N ASN A 12 8.86 -7.36 -17.31
CA ASN A 12 9.55 -7.81 -18.54
C ASN A 12 8.74 -7.52 -19.81
N LEU A 13 7.41 -7.66 -19.76
CA LEU A 13 6.55 -7.47 -20.93
C LEU A 13 6.27 -5.99 -21.23
N HIS A 14 6.22 -5.14 -20.21
CA HIS A 14 5.86 -3.72 -20.33
C HIS A 14 6.75 -2.83 -19.43
N PRO A 15 8.07 -2.77 -19.68
CA PRO A 15 9.03 -2.09 -18.81
C PRO A 15 8.74 -0.59 -18.65
N ASP A 16 8.35 0.12 -19.70
CA ASP A 16 8.09 1.57 -19.63
C ASP A 16 6.90 1.90 -18.74
N ILE A 17 5.80 1.16 -18.91
CA ILE A 17 4.60 1.31 -18.08
C ILE A 17 4.91 0.91 -16.63
N TYR A 18 5.66 -0.18 -16.44
CA TYR A 18 6.11 -0.62 -15.13
C TYR A 18 6.88 0.48 -14.40
N ASN A 19 7.89 1.06 -15.04
CA ASN A 19 8.76 2.07 -14.44
C ASN A 19 7.96 3.32 -14.07
N ARG A 20 7.10 3.81 -14.96
CA ARG A 20 6.24 4.97 -14.68
C ARG A 20 5.32 4.74 -13.48
N ILE A 21 4.74 3.54 -13.36
CA ILE A 21 3.91 3.19 -12.21
C ILE A 21 4.77 3.08 -10.94
N ASN A 22 5.94 2.43 -11.03
CA ASN A 22 6.84 2.25 -9.90
C ASN A 22 7.32 3.59 -9.34
N ASP A 23 7.72 4.52 -10.20
CA ASP A 23 8.18 5.85 -9.80
C ASP A 23 7.06 6.65 -9.11
N LYS A 24 5.82 6.55 -9.62
CA LYS A 24 4.66 7.18 -8.97
C LYS A 24 4.40 6.59 -7.58
N ILE A 25 4.51 5.27 -7.44
CA ILE A 25 4.37 4.58 -6.16
C ILE A 25 5.48 5.04 -5.20
N ASP A 26 6.73 5.06 -5.63
CA ASP A 26 7.88 5.39 -4.78
C ASP A 26 7.82 6.84 -4.28
N ASN A 27 7.55 7.79 -5.16
CA ASN A 27 7.44 9.21 -4.81
C ASN A 27 6.30 9.45 -3.82
N THR A 28 5.12 8.91 -4.11
CA THR A 28 3.96 9.15 -3.26
C THR A 28 4.06 8.39 -1.94
N PHE A 29 4.66 7.19 -1.91
CA PHE A 29 4.89 6.45 -0.68
C PHE A 29 5.84 7.18 0.26
N LYS A 30 6.90 7.80 -0.29
CA LYS A 30 7.83 8.64 0.48
C LYS A 30 7.10 9.81 1.15
N ASN A 31 6.15 10.44 0.45
CA ASN A 31 5.35 11.53 1.01
C ASN A 31 4.43 11.07 2.15
N LEU A 32 4.04 9.78 2.18
CA LEU A 32 3.18 9.21 3.21
C LEU A 32 3.93 8.74 4.46
N GLU A 33 5.27 8.74 4.48
CA GLU A 33 6.05 8.22 5.63
C GLU A 33 5.70 8.93 6.95
N ASN A 34 5.51 10.25 6.92
CA ASN A 34 5.11 11.00 8.12
C ASN A 34 3.69 10.62 8.54
N SER A 35 2.76 10.47 7.60
CA SER A 35 1.40 10.03 7.89
C SER A 35 1.35 8.61 8.47
N PHE A 36 2.25 7.70 8.04
CA PHE A 36 2.35 6.36 8.64
C PHE A 36 2.82 6.42 10.11
N LYS A 37 3.80 7.28 10.42
CA LYS A 37 4.26 7.48 11.81
C LYS A 37 3.20 8.11 12.69
N GLU A 38 2.44 9.07 12.16
CA GLU A 38 1.32 9.67 12.88
C GLU A 38 0.23 8.63 13.15
N LEU A 39 -0.12 7.81 12.15
CA LEU A 39 -1.08 6.72 12.30
C LEU A 39 -0.61 5.73 13.38
N GLU A 40 0.67 5.35 13.37
CA GLU A 40 1.26 4.50 14.41
C GLU A 40 1.12 5.10 15.80
N LYS A 41 1.44 6.39 15.96
CA LYS A 41 1.30 7.09 17.24
C LYS A 41 -0.15 7.13 17.71
N ILE A 42 -1.10 7.44 16.81
CA ILE A 42 -2.53 7.53 17.13
C ILE A 42 -3.07 6.16 17.53
N THR A 43 -2.79 5.13 16.74
CA THR A 43 -3.25 3.77 17.02
C THR A 43 -2.68 3.26 18.34
N ASN A 44 -1.36 3.41 18.57
CA ASN A 44 -0.73 2.97 19.81
C ASN A 44 -1.30 3.70 21.03
N SER A 45 -1.53 5.01 20.95
CA SER A 45 -2.15 5.78 22.03
C SER A 45 -3.61 5.38 22.30
N PHE A 46 -4.32 4.88 21.29
CA PHE A 46 -5.69 4.43 21.44
C PHE A 46 -5.74 3.06 22.11
N VAL A 47 -4.93 2.11 21.64
CA VAL A 47 -4.93 0.73 22.15
C VAL A 47 -4.25 0.57 23.52
N SER A 48 -3.31 1.46 23.86
CA SER A 48 -2.61 1.42 25.15
C SER A 48 -3.54 1.63 26.35
N LYS A 49 -4.66 2.36 26.16
CA LYS A 49 -5.66 2.58 27.21
C LYS A 49 -6.36 1.28 27.64
N GLU A 50 -6.42 0.32 26.73
CA GLU A 50 -7.05 -0.99 26.93
C GLU A 50 -6.02 -2.10 27.21
N ASN A 51 -4.74 -1.72 27.46
CA ASN A 51 -3.61 -2.67 27.59
C ASN A 51 -3.44 -3.60 26.37
N ILE A 52 -3.79 -3.13 25.17
CA ILE A 52 -3.64 -3.88 23.93
C ILE A 52 -2.33 -3.46 23.23
N GLN A 53 -1.56 -4.44 22.75
CA GLN A 53 -0.39 -4.18 21.91
C GLN A 53 -0.80 -4.18 20.43
N ALA A 54 -0.38 -3.13 19.71
CA ALA A 54 -0.57 -3.02 18.27
C ALA A 54 0.79 -2.98 17.55
N GLU A 55 0.89 -3.74 16.45
CA GLU A 55 2.00 -3.65 15.51
C GLU A 55 1.47 -3.18 14.16
N ILE A 56 2.06 -2.11 13.62
CA ILE A 56 1.65 -1.53 12.35
C ILE A 56 2.72 -1.77 11.29
N HIS A 57 2.30 -2.40 10.21
CA HIS A 57 3.13 -2.57 9.02
C HIS A 57 2.51 -1.85 7.84
N TYR A 58 3.31 -1.15 7.07
CA TYR A 58 2.90 -0.53 5.82
C TYR A 58 3.77 -1.02 4.67
N ARG A 59 3.17 -1.17 3.49
CA ARG A 59 3.88 -1.63 2.29
C ARG A 59 3.38 -0.97 1.03
N LYS A 60 4.28 -0.86 0.06
CA LYS A 60 3.96 -0.49 -1.32
C LYS A 60 3.11 -1.57 -1.97
N LYS A 61 2.15 -1.17 -2.81
CA LYS A 61 1.49 -2.10 -3.72
C LYS A 61 2.40 -2.48 -4.87
N ALA A 62 2.20 -3.66 -5.42
CA ALA A 62 2.92 -4.10 -6.61
C ALA A 62 2.44 -3.30 -7.85
N PRO A 63 3.34 -2.81 -8.72
CA PRO A 63 2.99 -2.12 -9.95
C PRO A 63 1.91 -2.82 -10.79
N TYR A 64 1.99 -4.15 -10.94
CA TYR A 64 0.97 -4.92 -11.65
C TYR A 64 -0.45 -4.76 -11.07
N SER A 65 -0.58 -4.66 -9.74
CA SER A 65 -1.88 -4.48 -9.08
C SER A 65 -2.48 -3.11 -9.35
N ILE A 66 -1.63 -2.09 -9.43
CA ILE A 66 -2.02 -0.72 -9.79
C ILE A 66 -2.44 -0.67 -11.26
N TRP A 67 -1.62 -1.23 -12.16
CA TRP A 67 -1.95 -1.35 -13.58
C TRP A 67 -3.29 -2.06 -13.82
N LYS A 68 -3.55 -3.16 -13.11
CA LYS A 68 -4.85 -3.86 -13.18
C LYS A 68 -6.02 -2.96 -12.75
N LYS A 69 -5.82 -2.09 -11.74
CA LYS A 69 -6.85 -1.15 -11.26
C LYS A 69 -7.13 -0.04 -12.27
N ILE A 70 -6.09 0.54 -12.86
CA ILE A 70 -6.15 1.54 -13.95
C ILE A 70 -7.00 1.02 -15.09
N ASN A 71 -6.64 -0.16 -15.61
CA ASN A 71 -7.32 -0.74 -16.78
C ASN A 71 -8.76 -1.10 -16.47
N LYS A 72 -9.05 -1.63 -15.28
CA LYS A 72 -10.41 -1.99 -14.89
C LYS A 72 -11.32 -0.77 -14.75
N ARG A 73 -10.79 0.35 -14.26
CA ARG A 73 -11.56 1.58 -13.97
C ARG A 73 -11.42 2.66 -15.05
N ASN A 74 -10.65 2.39 -16.11
CA ASN A 74 -10.25 3.36 -17.14
C ASN A 74 -9.81 4.72 -16.56
N SER A 75 -9.04 4.67 -15.46
CA SER A 75 -8.62 5.86 -14.70
C SER A 75 -7.19 6.27 -15.05
N ASP A 76 -6.84 7.55 -14.88
CA ASP A 76 -5.46 8.00 -15.06
C ASP A 76 -4.57 7.48 -13.91
N LEU A 77 -3.28 7.23 -14.21
CA LEU A 77 -2.28 6.91 -13.20
C LEU A 77 -2.21 7.97 -12.10
N ASN A 78 -2.44 9.24 -12.44
CA ASN A 78 -2.41 10.34 -11.47
C ASN A 78 -3.56 10.31 -10.48
N SER A 79 -4.69 9.69 -10.81
CA SER A 79 -5.88 9.64 -9.95
C SER A 79 -5.85 8.47 -8.96
N ILE A 80 -4.73 7.75 -8.84
CA ILE A 80 -4.62 6.60 -7.95
C ILE A 80 -4.07 7.04 -6.60
N SER A 81 -4.93 7.03 -5.59
CA SER A 81 -4.56 7.23 -4.18
C SER A 81 -4.14 5.94 -3.48
N ASP A 82 -4.58 4.79 -3.99
CA ASP A 82 -4.43 3.48 -3.34
C ASP A 82 -3.09 2.77 -3.66
N ILE A 83 -1.99 3.44 -3.33
CA ILE A 83 -0.61 3.00 -3.62
C ILE A 83 0.05 2.22 -2.46
N ALA A 84 -0.47 2.39 -1.26
CA ALA A 84 0.05 1.82 -0.03
C ALA A 84 -1.03 0.97 0.64
N ALA A 85 -0.60 -0.02 1.42
CA ALA A 85 -1.48 -0.79 2.27
C ALA A 85 -0.89 -0.81 3.69
N VAL A 86 -1.75 -0.64 4.69
CA VAL A 86 -1.37 -0.74 6.11
C VAL A 86 -2.06 -1.96 6.71
N ARG A 87 -1.33 -2.69 7.54
CA ARG A 87 -1.77 -3.85 8.29
C ARG A 87 -1.53 -3.56 9.76
N ILE A 88 -2.57 -3.75 10.57
CA ILE A 88 -2.53 -3.55 12.01
C ILE A 88 -2.77 -4.92 12.66
N LEU A 89 -1.82 -5.36 13.47
CA LEU A 89 -1.88 -6.62 14.22
C LEU A 89 -2.16 -6.28 15.69
N LEU A 90 -3.20 -6.88 16.28
CA LEU A 90 -3.57 -6.67 17.69
C LEU A 90 -3.59 -8.02 18.40
N ASN A 91 -2.81 -8.24 19.45
CA ASN A 91 -2.95 -9.38 20.38
C ASN A 91 -3.32 -10.75 19.72
N GLN A 92 -2.71 -11.09 18.57
CA GLN A 92 -2.98 -12.30 17.73
C GLN A 92 -4.19 -12.28 16.76
N GLN A 93 -4.92 -11.17 16.63
CA GLN A 93 -5.93 -10.94 15.58
C GLN A 93 -5.40 -9.95 14.52
N GLU A 94 -5.59 -10.28 13.25
CA GLU A 94 -5.16 -9.46 12.11
C GLU A 94 -6.30 -8.56 11.61
N ILE A 95 -6.05 -7.24 11.53
CA ILE A 95 -6.94 -6.29 10.87
C ILE A 95 -6.20 -5.68 9.67
N VAL A 96 -6.73 -5.92 8.47
CA VAL A 96 -6.19 -5.35 7.22
C VAL A 96 -7.03 -4.13 6.83
N ILE A 97 -6.47 -2.93 7.00
CA ILE A 97 -7.13 -1.69 6.57
C ILE A 97 -6.70 -1.39 5.13
N ARG A 98 -7.68 -1.30 4.23
CA ARG A 98 -7.46 -0.82 2.87
C ARG A 98 -7.87 0.64 2.81
N PHE A 99 -6.91 1.52 2.58
CA PHE A 99 -7.19 2.91 2.24
C PHE A 99 -7.65 2.96 0.79
N SER A 100 -8.97 2.92 0.60
CA SER A 100 -9.60 3.17 -0.69
C SER A 100 -10.49 4.39 -0.56
N GLU A 101 -10.14 5.43 -1.32
CA GLU A 101 -11.15 6.32 -1.92
C GLU A 101 -11.88 5.60 -3.06
#